data_AF-A0A960PJL1-F1
#
_entry.id   AF-A0A960PJL1-F1
#
_cell.length_a   1.000
_cell.length_b   1.000
_cell.length_c   1.000
_cell.angle_alpha   90.00
_cell.angle_beta   90.00
_cell.angle_gamma   90.00
#
_symmetry.space_group_name_H-M   'P 1'
#
loop_
_entity.id
_entity.type
_entity.pdbx_description
1 polymer ?
#
loop_
_entity_poly.entity_id
_entity_poly.type
_entity_poly.pdbx_seq_one_letter_code
_entity_poly.pdbx_strand_id
1 'polypeptide(L)'
;VRLVMLHVAGATPGLGDAATHGQPAKYTFCAAENLDESPWEGYAHSRGVDAPSAVTVHCGEGPHNVHDAEADGDPRLILDKIASAMTSLGSNNAPISQGEIFVILGPEHAASLAQRALTRRDVQSYLFDHARLPAGEFRRHFEELAWAPWMKLVDDDHPLPMTAEADNIRVLVAGGPGKHSLVVPSWGMTRSVTIPVEG
;
A
#
# COMPACT_ATOMS: atom_id res chain seq x y z
N VAL A 1 -6.82 18.23 3.56
CA VAL A 1 -7.74 17.08 3.35
C VAL A 1 -8.85 17.00 4.42
N ARG A 2 -8.54 16.91 5.72
CA ARG A 2 -9.58 16.78 6.78
C ARG A 2 -10.67 17.85 6.78
N LEU A 3 -10.31 19.11 6.57
CA LEU A 3 -11.28 20.21 6.53
C LEU A 3 -12.32 20.01 5.41
N VAL A 4 -11.86 19.62 4.21
CA VAL A 4 -12.73 19.28 3.08
C VAL A 4 -13.55 18.02 3.40
N MET A 5 -12.96 17.01 4.01
CA MET A 5 -13.70 15.81 4.40
C MET A 5 -14.84 16.12 5.37
N LEU A 6 -14.61 16.99 6.37
CA LEU A 6 -15.61 17.37 7.37
C LEU A 6 -16.72 18.25 6.79
N HIS A 7 -16.37 19.21 5.94
CA HIS A 7 -17.31 20.26 5.51
C HIS A 7 -17.93 20.02 4.14
N VAL A 8 -17.31 19.19 3.29
CA VAL A 8 -17.77 18.89 1.93
C VAL A 8 -18.13 17.42 1.77
N ALA A 9 -17.26 16.50 2.21
CA ALA A 9 -17.49 15.06 2.04
C ALA A 9 -18.37 14.43 3.13
N GLY A 10 -18.84 15.23 4.10
CA GLY A 10 -19.75 14.77 5.14
C GLY A 10 -19.13 13.85 6.20
N ALA A 11 -17.81 13.74 6.29
CA ALA A 11 -17.09 12.88 7.23
C ALA A 11 -17.11 13.39 8.69
N THR A 12 -18.29 13.80 9.17
CA THR A 12 -18.51 14.29 10.54
C THR A 12 -18.45 13.13 11.54
N PRO A 13 -17.79 13.31 12.70
CA PRO A 13 -17.75 12.26 13.73
C PRO A 13 -19.14 11.73 14.09
N GLY A 14 -19.28 10.40 14.15
CA GLY A 14 -20.53 9.70 14.48
C GLY A 14 -21.42 9.41 13.27
N LEU A 15 -21.75 10.42 12.45
CA LEU A 15 -22.68 10.23 11.33
C LEU A 15 -21.99 9.85 10.01
N GLY A 16 -20.87 10.48 9.68
CA GLY A 16 -20.21 10.27 8.39
C GLY A 16 -18.75 9.82 8.45
N ASP A 17 -18.13 9.79 9.62
CA ASP A 17 -16.83 9.17 9.84
C ASP A 17 -17.02 7.77 10.45
N ALA A 18 -16.80 6.74 9.63
CA ALA A 18 -16.95 5.34 10.05
C ALA A 18 -15.74 4.79 10.83
N ALA A 19 -14.72 5.60 11.12
CA ALA A 19 -13.60 5.11 11.91
C ALA A 19 -13.97 5.00 13.39
N THR A 20 -13.71 3.82 13.96
CA THR A 20 -13.87 3.55 15.39
C THR A 20 -12.90 4.39 16.25
N HIS A 21 -11.70 4.67 15.72
CA HIS A 21 -10.69 5.48 16.38
C HIS A 21 -10.20 6.61 15.46
N GLY A 22 -9.89 7.76 16.05
CA GLY A 22 -9.16 8.82 15.36
C GLY A 22 -7.70 8.41 15.13
N GLN A 23 -7.08 8.94 14.07
CA GLN A 23 -5.65 8.78 13.81
C GLN A 23 -5.04 10.10 13.31
N PRO A 24 -3.77 10.43 13.65
CA PRO A 24 -3.11 11.65 13.17
C PRO A 24 -3.09 11.77 11.65
N ALA A 25 -3.02 10.64 10.95
CA ALA A 25 -2.96 10.60 9.49
C ALA A 25 -4.21 11.21 8.82
N LYS A 26 -5.36 11.26 9.51
CA LYS A 26 -6.57 11.95 8.99
C LYS A 26 -6.35 13.43 8.73
N TYR A 27 -5.40 14.08 9.41
CA TYR A 27 -5.13 15.51 9.28
C TYR A 27 -4.06 15.82 8.24
N THR A 28 -2.93 15.12 8.31
CA THR A 28 -1.69 15.51 7.61
C THR A 28 -1.13 14.45 6.67
N PHE A 29 -1.82 13.32 6.47
CA PHE A 29 -1.32 12.26 5.59
C PHE A 29 -1.56 12.59 4.12
N CYS A 30 -0.79 13.57 3.66
CA CYS A 30 -0.77 14.09 2.30
C CYS A 30 0.68 14.42 1.99
N ALA A 31 1.21 13.87 0.91
CA ALA A 31 2.57 14.11 0.47
C ALA A 31 2.58 14.34 -1.05
N ALA A 32 3.58 15.07 -1.52
CA ALA A 32 3.92 15.07 -2.94
C ALA A 32 4.74 13.81 -3.24
N GLU A 33 4.48 13.21 -4.41
CA GLU A 33 5.38 12.20 -4.96
C GLU A 33 6.75 12.85 -5.23
N ASN A 34 7.83 12.16 -4.88
CA ASN A 34 9.19 12.64 -5.15
C ASN A 34 9.59 12.19 -6.56
N LEU A 35 9.14 12.96 -7.57
CA LEU A 35 9.42 12.68 -8.98
C LEU A 35 10.91 12.86 -9.33
N ASP A 36 11.60 13.78 -8.67
CA ASP A 36 13.01 14.11 -8.94
C ASP A 36 13.95 12.94 -8.56
N GLU A 37 13.62 12.21 -7.49
CA GLU A 37 14.37 11.04 -7.02
C GLU A 37 13.64 9.71 -7.29
N SER A 38 12.57 9.73 -8.09
CA SER A 38 11.89 8.51 -8.54
C SER A 38 12.65 7.90 -9.73
N PRO A 39 13.02 6.61 -9.67
CA PRO A 39 13.66 5.93 -10.79
C PRO A 39 12.68 5.47 -11.89
N TRP A 40 11.37 5.58 -11.65
CA TRP A 40 10.30 5.20 -12.59
C TRP A 40 9.43 6.39 -12.94
N GLU A 41 8.57 6.23 -13.95
CA GLU A 41 7.54 7.22 -14.28
C GLU A 41 6.66 7.54 -13.07
N GLY A 42 6.12 8.75 -12.98
CA GLY A 42 5.26 9.14 -11.85
C GLY A 42 4.09 8.16 -11.64
N TYR A 43 3.67 7.97 -10.40
CA TYR A 43 2.61 7.03 -10.04
C TYR A 43 1.32 7.32 -10.83
N ALA A 44 0.96 8.59 -11.00
CA ALA A 44 -0.20 8.98 -11.80
C ALA A 44 -0.13 8.46 -13.24
N HIS A 45 1.04 8.51 -13.87
CA HIS A 45 1.26 7.97 -15.21
C HIS A 45 1.05 6.44 -15.24
N SER A 46 1.50 5.71 -14.22
CA SER A 46 1.19 4.27 -14.09
C SER A 46 -0.29 3.95 -13.84
N ARG A 47 -1.10 4.96 -13.53
CA ARG A 47 -2.56 4.86 -13.44
C ARG A 47 -3.26 5.30 -14.73
N GLY A 48 -2.52 5.59 -15.80
CA GLY A 48 -3.06 6.06 -17.07
C GLY A 48 -3.47 7.53 -17.06
N VAL A 49 -3.00 8.31 -16.09
CA VAL A 49 -3.24 9.75 -16.03
C VAL A 49 -2.02 10.47 -16.58
N ASP A 50 -2.13 10.93 -17.83
CA ASP A 50 -1.14 11.78 -18.48
C ASP A 50 -1.52 13.25 -18.32
N ALA A 51 -1.02 13.87 -17.25
CA ALA A 51 -1.28 15.27 -16.92
C ALA A 51 -0.09 15.88 -16.15
N PRO A 52 0.12 17.22 -16.22
CA PRO A 52 1.20 17.89 -15.47
C PRO A 52 1.07 17.77 -13.95
N SER A 53 -0.15 17.54 -13.44
CA SER A 53 -0.45 17.37 -12.03
C SER A 53 -1.63 16.42 -11.85
N ALA A 54 -1.58 15.62 -10.80
CA ALA A 54 -2.64 14.68 -10.44
C ALA A 54 -2.70 14.48 -8.92
N VAL A 55 -3.88 14.11 -8.43
CA VAL A 55 -4.11 13.73 -7.03
C VAL A 55 -4.56 12.29 -6.98
N THR A 56 -3.89 11.49 -6.14
CA THR A 56 -4.37 10.17 -5.74
C THR A 56 -4.94 10.25 -4.33
N VAL A 57 -6.17 9.80 -4.15
CA VAL A 57 -6.81 9.65 -2.84
C VAL A 57 -6.99 8.17 -2.54
N HIS A 58 -6.51 7.73 -1.38
CA HIS A 58 -6.66 6.36 -0.88
C HIS A 58 -7.32 6.37 0.51
N CYS A 59 -8.22 5.42 0.75
CA CYS A 59 -8.80 5.19 2.07
C CYS A 59 -8.03 4.05 2.73
N GLY A 60 -7.16 4.37 3.69
CA GLY A 60 -6.21 3.42 4.27
C GLY A 60 -6.04 3.55 5.78
N GLU A 61 -5.32 2.58 6.32
CA GLU A 61 -4.80 2.60 7.69
C GLU A 61 -3.73 3.71 7.86
N GLY A 62 -3.23 3.85 9.10
CA GLY A 62 -2.02 4.64 9.32
C GLY A 62 -0.79 3.98 8.69
N PRO A 63 0.24 4.75 8.32
CA PRO A 63 1.44 4.18 7.74
C PRO A 63 2.23 3.35 8.76
N HIS A 64 2.64 2.16 8.37
CA HIS A 64 3.64 1.37 9.07
C HIS A 64 5.04 1.69 8.51
N ASN A 65 5.95 2.15 9.37
CA ASN A 65 7.33 2.40 8.97
C ASN A 65 8.10 1.09 8.79
N VAL A 66 8.70 0.92 7.62
CA VAL A 66 9.66 -0.13 7.30
C VAL A 66 11.06 0.49 7.28
N HIS A 67 11.89 0.12 8.26
CA HIS A 67 13.28 0.56 8.35
C HIS A 67 14.22 -0.47 7.72
N ASP A 68 15.21 0.00 6.97
CA ASP A 68 16.24 -0.89 6.43
C ASP A 68 17.61 -0.21 6.25
N ALA A 69 18.29 0.12 7.35
CA ALA A 69 19.66 0.61 7.25
C ALA A 69 20.67 -0.49 6.88
N GLU A 70 20.35 -1.76 7.16
CA GLU A 70 21.29 -2.87 7.21
C GLU A 70 21.36 -3.72 5.95
N ALA A 71 20.39 -3.64 5.03
CA ALA A 71 20.41 -4.43 3.78
C ALA A 71 21.51 -4.03 2.80
N ASP A 72 22.21 -2.92 3.04
CA ASP A 72 23.28 -2.40 2.16
C ASP A 72 22.84 -2.28 0.69
N GLY A 73 21.58 -1.91 0.46
CA GLY A 73 21.01 -1.74 -0.88
C GLY A 73 20.66 -3.05 -1.60
N ASP A 74 20.68 -4.22 -0.94
CA ASP A 74 20.18 -5.47 -1.52
C ASP A 74 18.64 -5.42 -1.70
N PRO A 75 18.13 -5.44 -2.95
CA PRO A 75 16.69 -5.40 -3.21
C PRO A 75 15.90 -6.47 -2.50
N ARG A 76 16.45 -7.69 -2.42
CA ARG A 76 15.73 -8.82 -1.85
C ARG A 76 15.49 -8.60 -0.37
N LEU A 77 16.53 -8.15 0.35
CA LEU A 77 16.42 -7.88 1.79
C LEU A 77 15.50 -6.68 2.09
N ILE A 78 15.55 -5.63 1.27
CA ILE A 78 14.61 -4.50 1.35
C ILE A 78 13.16 -4.99 1.17
N LEU A 79 12.91 -5.74 0.10
CA LEU A 79 11.57 -6.20 -0.25
C LEU A 79 11.06 -7.28 0.72
N ASP A 80 11.91 -8.13 1.27
CA ASP A 80 11.55 -9.10 2.31
C ASP A 80 11.06 -8.39 3.58
N LYS A 81 11.71 -7.28 3.99
CA LYS A 81 11.25 -6.46 5.12
C LYS A 81 9.91 -5.79 4.85
N ILE A 82 9.69 -5.29 3.63
CA ILE A 82 8.40 -4.72 3.22
C ILE A 82 7.31 -5.81 3.19
N ALA A 83 7.60 -6.98 2.62
CA ALA A 83 6.68 -8.11 2.59
C ALA A 83 6.30 -8.56 4.01
N SER A 84 7.27 -8.61 4.92
CA SER A 84 7.03 -8.90 6.34
C SER A 84 6.12 -7.87 7.00
N ALA A 85 6.24 -6.58 6.67
CA ALA A 85 5.37 -5.53 7.20
C ALA A 85 3.93 -5.61 6.63
N MET A 86 3.77 -6.20 5.43
CA MET A 86 2.45 -6.45 4.83
C MET A 86 1.73 -7.64 5.48
N THR A 87 2.46 -8.61 6.04
CA THR A 87 1.89 -9.86 6.58
C THR A 87 1.47 -9.74 8.05
N SER A 88 0.33 -9.10 8.31
CA SER A 88 -0.28 -9.02 9.64
C SER A 88 -1.75 -9.44 9.61
N LEU A 89 -2.13 -10.36 10.51
CA LEU A 89 -3.54 -10.72 10.73
C LEU A 89 -4.34 -9.54 11.32
N GLY A 90 -3.68 -8.53 11.90
CA GLY A 90 -4.36 -7.33 12.41
C GLY A 90 -4.69 -6.29 11.32
N SER A 91 -4.25 -6.52 10.08
CA SER A 91 -4.52 -5.62 8.96
C SER A 91 -5.88 -5.89 8.33
N ASN A 92 -6.55 -4.85 7.84
CA ASN A 92 -7.81 -4.97 7.10
C ASN A 92 -7.69 -5.85 5.84
N ASN A 93 -6.50 -5.93 5.23
CA ASN A 93 -6.27 -6.75 4.04
C ASN A 93 -6.22 -8.26 4.35
N ALA A 94 -6.05 -8.66 5.61
CA ALA A 94 -6.00 -10.09 5.97
C ALA A 94 -7.33 -10.82 5.64
N PRO A 95 -8.51 -10.32 6.06
CA PRO A 95 -9.78 -10.89 5.63
C PRO A 95 -10.29 -10.36 4.27
N ILE A 96 -9.66 -9.32 3.69
CA ILE A 96 -10.17 -8.62 2.50
C ILE A 96 -9.13 -8.59 1.38
N SER A 97 -9.37 -9.40 0.35
CA SER A 97 -8.39 -9.57 -0.75
C SER A 97 -8.51 -8.53 -1.87
N GLN A 98 -9.60 -7.76 -1.96
CA GLN A 98 -9.78 -6.77 -3.05
C GLN A 98 -9.25 -5.38 -2.70
N GLY A 99 -8.87 -5.16 -1.43
CA GLY A 99 -8.32 -3.90 -0.97
C GLY A 99 -6.91 -3.65 -1.51
N GLU A 100 -6.59 -2.39 -1.75
CA GLU A 100 -5.26 -1.97 -2.17
C GLU A 100 -4.30 -1.89 -0.98
N ILE A 101 -3.02 -2.14 -1.21
CA ILE A 101 -1.95 -1.92 -0.23
C ILE A 101 -0.96 -0.95 -0.85
N PHE A 102 -0.81 0.24 -0.26
CA PHE A 102 0.16 1.22 -0.70
C PHE A 102 1.52 0.97 -0.07
N VAL A 103 2.54 0.91 -0.92
CA VAL A 103 3.96 0.79 -0.59
C VAL A 103 4.61 2.08 -1.06
N ILE A 104 4.91 2.96 -0.11
CA ILE A 104 5.52 4.26 -0.36
C ILE A 104 7.01 4.10 -0.10
N LEU A 105 7.79 3.98 -1.16
CA LEU A 105 9.22 3.81 -1.08
C LEU A 105 9.90 5.14 -0.77
N GLY A 106 10.88 5.11 0.13
CA GLY A 106 11.85 6.19 0.26
C GLY A 106 12.79 6.22 -0.95
N PRO A 107 13.35 7.38 -1.31
CA PRO A 107 14.17 7.54 -2.51
C PRO A 107 15.39 6.61 -2.52
N GLU A 108 16.04 6.38 -1.36
CA GLU A 108 17.19 5.48 -1.27
C GLU A 108 16.84 4.00 -1.53
N HIS A 109 15.68 3.54 -1.04
CA HIS A 109 15.19 2.20 -1.36
C HIS A 109 14.85 2.09 -2.84
N ALA A 110 14.09 3.05 -3.39
CA ALA A 110 13.74 3.06 -4.81
C ALA A 110 14.99 3.04 -5.70
N ALA A 111 16.01 3.86 -5.38
CA ALA A 111 17.28 3.88 -6.09
C ALA A 111 18.02 2.53 -6.01
N SER A 112 18.05 1.89 -4.84
CA SER A 112 18.69 0.57 -4.66
C SER A 112 18.02 -0.51 -5.52
N LEU A 113 16.68 -0.51 -5.58
CA LEU A 113 15.91 -1.41 -6.43
C LEU A 113 16.21 -1.17 -7.93
N ALA A 114 16.21 0.11 -8.34
CA ALA A 114 16.46 0.50 -9.72
C ALA A 114 17.90 0.23 -10.20
N GLN A 115 18.90 0.32 -9.31
CA GLN A 115 20.29 -0.07 -9.62
C GLN A 115 20.41 -1.54 -10.03
N ARG A 116 19.44 -2.37 -9.63
CA ARG A 116 19.34 -3.79 -10.01
C ARG A 116 18.32 -4.01 -11.14
N ALA A 117 17.92 -2.94 -11.82
CA ALA A 117 16.97 -2.92 -12.92
C ALA A 117 15.55 -3.40 -12.58
N LEU A 118 15.15 -3.35 -11.30
CA LEU A 118 13.76 -3.64 -10.94
C LEU A 118 12.86 -2.49 -11.41
N THR A 119 11.79 -2.86 -12.09
CA THR A 119 10.68 -1.97 -12.43
C THR A 119 9.69 -1.87 -11.27
N ARG A 120 8.80 -0.87 -11.32
CA ARG A 120 7.63 -0.80 -10.43
C ARG A 120 6.84 -2.11 -10.42
N ARG A 121 6.71 -2.77 -11.57
CA ARG A 121 5.97 -4.04 -11.70
C ARG A 121 6.70 -5.20 -11.03
N ASP A 122 8.03 -5.22 -11.08
CA ASP A 122 8.83 -6.25 -10.41
C ASP A 122 8.65 -6.15 -8.89
N VAL A 123 8.62 -4.92 -8.35
CA VAL A 123 8.33 -4.68 -6.92
C VAL A 123 6.94 -5.20 -6.54
N GLN A 124 5.91 -4.86 -7.31
CA GLN A 124 4.55 -5.34 -7.06
C GLN A 124 4.46 -6.86 -7.09
N SER A 125 5.07 -7.49 -8.11
CA SER A 125 5.05 -8.94 -8.29
C SER A 125 5.82 -9.63 -7.17
N TYR A 126 7.00 -9.13 -6.81
CA TYR A 126 7.79 -9.65 -5.70
C TYR A 126 7.01 -9.61 -4.39
N LEU A 127 6.42 -8.47 -4.04
CA LEU A 127 5.67 -8.33 -2.79
C LEU A 127 4.41 -9.20 -2.81
N PHE A 128 3.73 -9.31 -3.95
CA PHE A 128 2.61 -10.24 -4.09
C PHE A 128 3.04 -11.69 -3.88
N ASP A 129 4.24 -12.06 -4.33
CA ASP A 129 4.77 -13.43 -4.25
C ASP A 129 5.30 -13.80 -2.87
N HIS A 130 5.82 -12.83 -2.12
CA HIS A 130 6.54 -13.09 -0.87
C HIS A 130 5.77 -12.67 0.39
N ALA A 131 4.82 -11.73 0.31
CA ALA A 131 3.97 -11.36 1.43
C ALA A 131 2.87 -12.41 1.63
N ARG A 132 3.20 -13.53 2.27
CA ARG A 132 2.30 -14.67 2.44
C ARG A 132 2.18 -15.18 3.88
N LEU A 133 1.00 -15.70 4.19
CA LEU A 133 0.73 -16.51 5.40
C LEU A 133 -0.02 -17.78 4.98
N PRO A 134 0.11 -18.91 5.72
CA PRO A 134 -0.67 -20.11 5.44
C PRO A 134 -2.19 -19.84 5.48
N ALA A 135 -2.96 -20.41 4.57
CA ALA A 135 -4.41 -20.19 4.52
C ALA A 135 -5.13 -20.58 5.83
N GLY A 136 -4.65 -21.62 6.50
CA GLY A 136 -5.15 -22.07 7.80
C GLY A 136 -5.00 -21.03 8.90
N GLU A 137 -3.98 -20.15 8.83
CA GLU A 137 -3.81 -19.06 9.79
C GLU A 137 -4.97 -18.06 9.71
N PHE A 138 -5.40 -17.69 8.50
CA PHE A 138 -6.54 -16.80 8.33
C PHE A 138 -7.84 -17.48 8.77
N ARG A 139 -8.10 -18.70 8.31
CA ARG A 139 -9.33 -19.46 8.63
C ARG A 139 -9.50 -19.68 10.12
N ARG A 140 -8.40 -19.79 10.87
CA ARG A 140 -8.41 -19.90 12.33
C ARG A 140 -8.83 -18.61 13.03
N HIS A 141 -8.54 -17.44 12.45
CA HIS A 141 -8.74 -16.15 13.10
C HIS A 141 -9.94 -15.35 12.58
N PHE A 142 -10.48 -15.69 11.42
CA PHE A 142 -11.59 -14.97 10.79
C PHE A 142 -12.77 -15.91 10.50
N GLU A 143 -13.95 -15.55 10.99
CA GLU A 143 -15.20 -16.25 10.65
C GLU A 143 -15.62 -15.96 9.20
N GLU A 144 -15.37 -14.74 8.72
CA GLU A 144 -15.68 -14.31 7.35
C GLU A 144 -14.43 -13.87 6.60
N LEU A 145 -14.28 -14.39 5.38
CA LEU A 145 -13.19 -14.07 4.46
C LEU A 145 -13.76 -13.52 3.15
N ALA A 146 -13.62 -12.20 2.96
CA ALA A 146 -13.93 -11.48 1.72
C ALA A 146 -12.81 -11.69 0.68
N TRP A 147 -12.54 -12.96 0.40
CA TRP A 147 -11.50 -13.39 -0.51
C TRP A 147 -12.00 -13.60 -1.94
N ALA A 148 -11.09 -13.43 -2.90
CA ALA A 148 -11.31 -13.85 -4.27
C ALA A 148 -11.58 -15.36 -4.31
N PRO A 149 -12.40 -15.85 -5.27
CA PRO A 149 -12.79 -17.26 -5.33
C PRO A 149 -11.63 -18.23 -5.27
N TRP A 150 -10.52 -17.95 -5.97
CA TRP A 150 -9.36 -18.84 -6.03
C TRP A 150 -8.68 -19.01 -4.67
N MET A 151 -8.62 -17.97 -3.83
CA MET A 151 -8.01 -18.03 -2.50
C MET A 151 -8.82 -18.90 -1.53
N LYS A 152 -10.13 -19.08 -1.78
CA LYS A 152 -10.99 -19.92 -0.93
C LYS A 152 -10.79 -21.41 -1.18
N LEU A 153 -10.23 -21.78 -2.33
CA LEU A 153 -10.14 -23.15 -2.83
C LEU A 153 -8.83 -23.86 -2.47
N VAL A 154 -7.89 -23.18 -1.82
CA VAL A 154 -6.57 -23.75 -1.48
C VAL A 154 -6.59 -24.48 -0.13
N ASP A 155 -5.67 -25.41 0.07
CA ASP A 155 -5.50 -26.12 1.34
C ASP A 155 -4.90 -25.21 2.43
N ASP A 156 -4.99 -25.63 3.70
CA ASP A 156 -4.59 -24.81 4.87
C ASP A 156 -3.08 -24.49 4.90
N ASP A 157 -2.25 -25.35 4.35
CA ASP A 157 -0.79 -25.17 4.25
C ASP A 157 -0.37 -24.29 3.07
N HIS A 158 -1.30 -24.00 2.15
CA HIS A 158 -1.01 -23.14 1.00
C HIS A 158 -0.68 -21.72 1.46
N PRO A 159 0.48 -21.16 1.07
CA PRO A 159 0.83 -19.81 1.41
C PRO A 159 0.01 -18.84 0.55
N LEU A 160 -0.90 -18.08 1.17
CA LEU A 160 -1.77 -17.12 0.49
C LEU A 160 -1.19 -15.70 0.53
N PRO A 161 -1.34 -14.91 -0.56
CA PRO A 161 -1.04 -13.48 -0.53
C PRO A 161 -1.96 -12.70 0.40
N MET A 162 -1.50 -11.50 0.77
CA MET A 162 -2.31 -10.50 1.46
C MET A 162 -3.34 -9.77 0.56
N THR A 163 -3.38 -10.07 -0.74
CA THR A 163 -4.34 -9.47 -1.69
C THR A 163 -4.56 -10.40 -2.88
N ALA A 164 -5.65 -10.24 -3.64
CA ALA A 164 -6.01 -11.17 -4.71
C ALA A 164 -5.11 -11.06 -5.95
N GLU A 165 -4.49 -9.90 -6.17
CA GLU A 165 -3.73 -9.58 -7.40
C GLU A 165 -2.56 -8.65 -7.07
N ALA A 166 -1.42 -8.81 -7.75
CA ALA A 166 -0.28 -7.91 -7.59
C ALA A 166 -0.62 -6.45 -7.92
N ASP A 167 -1.62 -6.23 -8.79
CA ASP A 167 -2.13 -4.90 -9.15
C ASP A 167 -2.83 -4.19 -8.00
N ASN A 168 -3.17 -4.86 -6.90
CA ASN A 168 -3.67 -4.19 -5.71
C ASN A 168 -2.54 -3.58 -4.87
N ILE A 169 -1.28 -3.95 -5.12
CA ILE A 169 -0.11 -3.35 -4.47
C ILE A 169 0.26 -2.08 -5.25
N ARG A 170 0.13 -0.92 -4.61
CA ARG A 170 0.41 0.39 -5.23
C ARG A 170 1.78 0.88 -4.80
N VAL A 171 2.68 1.14 -5.74
CA VAL A 171 4.07 1.51 -5.45
C VAL A 171 4.36 2.90 -5.99
N LEU A 172 4.77 3.80 -5.11
CA LEU A 172 5.21 5.16 -5.45
C LEU A 172 6.42 5.58 -4.61
N VAL A 173 7.09 6.65 -4.99
CA VAL A 173 8.25 7.19 -4.27
C VAL A 173 7.89 8.51 -3.63
N ALA A 174 8.14 8.66 -2.33
CA ALA A 174 7.93 9.92 -1.62
C ALA A 174 8.86 10.04 -0.42
N GLY A 175 8.91 11.24 0.16
CA GLY A 175 9.81 11.55 1.27
C GLY A 175 11.18 12.01 0.80
N GLY A 176 12.15 11.98 1.71
CA GLY A 176 13.52 12.46 1.47
C GLY A 176 14.56 11.47 2.00
N PRO A 177 15.82 11.92 2.19
CA PRO A 177 16.92 11.06 2.62
C PRO A 177 16.59 10.24 3.88
N GLY A 178 16.98 8.97 3.86
CA GLY A 178 16.72 7.97 4.88
C GLY A 178 16.33 6.62 4.28
N LYS A 179 16.85 5.54 4.86
CA LYS A 179 16.53 4.15 4.50
C LYS A 179 15.24 3.67 5.18
N HIS A 180 14.15 4.35 4.83
CA HIS A 180 12.81 4.12 5.37
C HIS A 180 11.78 4.08 4.24
N SER A 181 10.75 3.26 4.40
CA SER A 181 9.59 3.19 3.50
C SER A 181 8.34 2.95 4.32
N LEU A 182 7.17 3.06 3.71
CA LEU A 182 5.89 2.89 4.39
C LEU A 182 5.06 1.81 3.72
N VAL A 183 4.38 1.01 4.54
CA VAL A 183 3.26 0.15 4.11
C VAL A 183 1.97 0.75 4.67
N VAL A 184 0.98 0.88 3.81
CA VAL A 184 -0.33 1.48 4.12
C VAL A 184 -1.42 0.53 3.60
N PRO A 185 -1.95 -0.36 4.46
CA PRO A 185 -3.07 -1.21 4.11
C PRO A 185 -4.35 -0.39 3.86
N SER A 186 -5.33 -0.96 3.16
CA SER A 186 -6.62 -0.30 2.89
C SER A 186 -7.50 -0.23 4.13
N TRP A 187 -8.52 0.62 4.07
CA TRP A 187 -9.71 0.47 4.91
C TRP A 187 -10.78 -0.27 4.10
N GLY A 188 -11.01 -1.54 4.43
CA GLY A 188 -12.01 -2.36 3.74
C GLY A 188 -11.68 -2.65 2.26
N MET A 189 -12.72 -2.89 1.46
CA MET A 189 -12.66 -3.15 0.01
C MET A 189 -12.48 -1.87 -0.82
N THR A 190 -11.73 -0.89 -0.34
CA THR A 190 -11.59 0.41 -1.00
C THR A 190 -10.51 0.39 -2.09
N ARG A 191 -10.73 1.22 -3.12
CA ARG A 191 -9.75 1.50 -4.18
C ARG A 191 -9.43 2.98 -4.20
N SER A 192 -8.18 3.29 -4.48
CA SER A 192 -7.74 4.66 -4.70
C SER A 192 -8.29 5.22 -6.00
N VAL A 193 -8.43 6.53 -6.03
CA VAL A 193 -8.82 7.29 -7.22
C VAL A 193 -7.69 8.25 -7.55
N THR A 194 -7.22 8.23 -8.80
CA THR A 194 -6.24 9.17 -9.33
C THR A 194 -6.91 10.04 -10.39
N ILE A 195 -6.90 11.35 -10.19
CA ILE A 195 -7.49 12.33 -11.12
C ILE A 195 -6.45 13.39 -11.51
N PRO A 196 -6.48 13.91 -12.75
CA PRO A 196 -5.71 15.09 -13.11
C PRO A 196 -6.20 16.32 -12.32
N VAL A 197 -5.29 17.25 -12.04
CA VAL A 197 -5.64 18.56 -11.49
C VAL A 197 -5.52 19.59 -12.61
N GLU A 198 -6.65 20.16 -13.00
CA GLU A 198 -6.70 21.31 -13.90
C GLU A 198 -6.48 22.59 -13.07
N GLY A 199 -5.64 23.49 -13.60
CA GLY A 199 -5.32 24.78 -12.98
C GLY A 199 -6.34 25.86 -13.27
#